data_AF-A0A024T7X0-F1
#
_entry.id   AF-A0A024T7X0-F1
#
_cell.length_a   1.000
_cell.length_b   1.000
_cell.length_c   1.000
_cell.angle_alpha   90.00
_cell.angle_beta   90.00
_cell.angle_gamma   90.00
#
_symmetry.space_group_name_H-M   'P 1'
#
loop_
_entity.id
_entity.type
_entity.pdbx_description
1 polymer ?
#
loop_
_entity_poly.entity_id
_entity_poly.type
_entity_poly.pdbx_seq_one_letter_code
_entity_poly.pdbx_strand_id
1 'polypeptide(L)'
;MTRRSSWTRPYLKDNQKEARVKFCQRFQTESGNINDMYHTVHVDEKWFFMTKILRRFLLWKNEDVIPRHLQSKSHITKVMFLCAVATAKRLGRSARLLGDR
;
A
#
# COMPACT_ATOMS: atom_id res chain seq x y z
N MET A 1 20.77 25.21 5.94
CA MET A 1 21.14 23.96 5.23
C MET A 1 19.87 23.13 5.05
N THR A 2 19.43 22.89 3.81
CA THR A 2 18.14 22.24 3.52
C THR A 2 18.34 20.80 3.06
N ARG A 3 17.73 19.83 3.74
CA ARG A 3 17.84 18.41 3.37
C ARG A 3 17.07 18.12 2.08
N ARG A 4 17.76 17.66 1.04
CA ARG A 4 17.18 17.14 -0.21
C ARG A 4 17.40 15.63 -0.30
N SER A 5 16.45 14.89 -0.88
CA SER A 5 16.58 13.46 -1.14
C SER A 5 16.02 13.13 -2.53
N SER A 6 16.76 12.36 -3.33
CA SER A 6 16.31 11.77 -4.59
C SER A 6 15.99 10.29 -4.38
N TRP A 7 14.98 9.78 -5.08
CA TRP A 7 14.58 8.37 -5.06
C TRP A 7 14.65 7.81 -6.47
N THR A 8 15.21 6.61 -6.61
CA THR A 8 15.17 5.86 -7.87
C THR A 8 13.74 5.47 -8.17
N ARG A 9 13.27 5.82 -9.37
CA ARG A 9 11.95 5.44 -9.87
C ARG A 9 12.12 4.44 -10.99
N PRO A 10 11.21 3.46 -11.13
CA PRO A 10 11.23 2.55 -12.27
C PRO A 10 11.06 3.37 -13.56
N TYR A 11 11.93 3.11 -14.52
CA TYR A 11 11.84 3.72 -15.85
C TYR A 11 10.80 2.98 -16.68
N LEU A 12 9.75 3.68 -17.11
CA LEU A 12 8.74 3.11 -18.00
C LEU A 12 9.09 3.39 -19.46
N LYS A 13 9.18 2.32 -20.25
CA LYS A 13 9.23 2.37 -21.71
C LYS A 13 7.87 2.81 -22.27
N ASP A 14 7.83 3.33 -23.49
CA ASP A 14 6.59 3.87 -24.07
C ASP A 14 5.49 2.81 -24.23
N ASN A 15 5.85 1.59 -24.63
CA ASN A 15 4.93 0.46 -24.66
C ASN A 15 4.28 0.13 -23.30
N GLN A 16 5.02 0.29 -22.19
CA GLN A 16 4.51 0.07 -20.84
C GLN A 16 3.56 1.20 -20.42
N LYS A 17 3.81 2.44 -20.88
CA LYS A 17 2.89 3.56 -20.65
C LYS A 17 1.57 3.32 -21.37
N GLU A 18 1.62 2.94 -22.64
CA GLU A 18 0.43 2.60 -23.43
C GLU A 18 -0.37 1.47 -22.79
N ALA A 19 0.30 0.39 -22.35
CA ALA A 19 -0.36 -0.73 -21.68
C ALA A 19 -1.09 -0.28 -20.40
N ARG A 20 -0.48 0.62 -19.62
CA ARG A 20 -1.10 1.17 -18.40
C ARG A 20 -2.31 2.06 -18.72
N VAL A 21 -2.24 2.88 -19.77
CA VAL A 21 -3.37 3.70 -20.22
C VAL A 21 -4.53 2.81 -20.66
N LYS A 22 -4.25 1.79 -21.48
CA LYS A 22 -5.26 0.79 -21.91
C LYS A 22 -5.88 0.05 -20.72
N PHE A 23 -5.08 -0.26 -19.70
CA PHE A 23 -5.59 -0.86 -18.46
C PHE A 23 -6.54 0.09 -17.72
N CYS A 24 -6.14 1.34 -17.49
CA CYS A 24 -6.96 2.32 -16.78
C CYS A 24 -8.29 2.60 -17.50
N GLN A 25 -8.27 2.66 -18.84
CA GLN A 25 -9.47 2.88 -19.66
C GLN A 25 -10.56 1.82 -19.43
N ARG A 26 -10.19 0.59 -19.06
CA ARG A 26 -11.18 -0.48 -18.76
C ARG A 26 -12.01 -0.20 -17.52
N PHE A 27 -11.54 0.66 -16.62
CA PHE A 27 -12.24 1.03 -15.39
C PHE A 27 -12.95 2.37 -15.50
N GLN A 28 -12.97 2.97 -16.69
CA GLN A 28 -13.68 4.22 -16.94
C GLN A 28 -15.15 3.95 -17.30
N THR A 29 -16.06 4.71 -16.70
CA THR A 29 -17.48 4.74 -17.04
C THR A 29 -17.70 5.54 -18.33
N GLU A 30 -18.83 5.33 -18.99
CA GLU A 30 -19.23 6.07 -20.21
C GLU A 30 -19.21 7.59 -20.03
N SER A 31 -19.47 8.08 -18.82
CA SER A 31 -19.41 9.51 -18.46
C SER A 31 -17.99 10.04 -18.24
N GLY A 32 -16.95 9.22 -18.46
CA GLY A 32 -15.55 9.58 -18.24
C GLY A 32 -15.07 9.47 -16.79
N ASN A 33 -15.94 9.09 -15.85
CA ASN A 33 -15.57 8.89 -14.45
C ASN A 33 -14.91 7.53 -14.22
N ILE A 34 -14.18 7.36 -13.12
CA ILE A 34 -13.65 6.05 -12.72
C ILE A 34 -14.77 5.26 -12.03
N ASN A 35 -14.95 4.00 -12.40
CA ASN A 35 -15.90 3.09 -11.78
C ASN A 35 -15.58 2.93 -10.28
N ASP A 36 -16.62 2.81 -9.44
CA ASP A 36 -16.47 2.62 -7.99
C ASP A 36 -15.86 1.26 -7.59
N MET A 37 -15.74 0.32 -8.54
CA MET A 37 -15.07 -0.97 -8.35
C MET A 37 -15.64 -1.82 -7.21
N TYR A 38 -16.94 -1.66 -6.86
CA TYR A 38 -17.59 -2.43 -5.78
C TYR A 38 -17.61 -3.95 -5.99
N HIS A 39 -17.35 -4.42 -7.21
CA HIS A 39 -17.33 -5.83 -7.59
C HIS A 39 -15.90 -6.35 -7.84
N THR A 40 -14.88 -5.58 -7.43
CA THR A 40 -13.47 -5.95 -7.60
C THR A 40 -12.85 -6.21 -6.24
N VAL A 41 -12.13 -7.32 -6.14
CA VAL A 41 -11.27 -7.65 -4.99
C VAL A 41 -9.83 -7.41 -5.40
N HIS A 42 -9.14 -6.54 -4.68
CA HIS A 42 -7.72 -6.27 -4.89
C HIS A 42 -6.90 -7.21 -4.02
N VAL A 43 -6.02 -7.99 -4.65
CA VAL A 43 -5.12 -8.91 -3.96
C VAL A 43 -3.68 -8.42 -4.15
N ASP A 44 -2.92 -8.34 -3.07
CA ASP A 44 -1.52 -7.93 -3.09
C ASP A 44 -0.68 -8.76 -2.12
N GLU A 45 0.56 -9.05 -2.51
CA GLU A 45 1.56 -9.68 -1.67
C GLU A 45 2.58 -8.65 -1.21
N LYS A 46 2.87 -8.66 0.10
CA LYS A 46 3.84 -7.74 0.66
C LYS A 46 4.76 -8.41 1.67
N TRP A 47 6.06 -8.17 1.49
CA TRP A 47 7.09 -8.57 2.44
C TRP A 47 7.23 -7.53 3.54
N PHE A 48 7.05 -7.95 4.79
CA PHE A 48 7.30 -7.16 5.97
C PHE A 48 8.57 -7.64 6.67
N PHE A 49 9.43 -6.70 7.02
CA PHE A 49 10.59 -6.97 7.85
C PHE A 49 10.16 -6.96 9.32
N MET A 50 10.53 -8.00 10.08
CA MET A 50 10.22 -8.09 11.51
C MET A 50 10.77 -6.89 12.30
N THR A 51 11.91 -6.35 11.89
CA THR A 51 12.50 -5.14 12.46
C THR A 51 12.86 -4.14 11.37
N LYS A 52 12.74 -2.83 11.67
CA LYS A 52 13.21 -1.77 10.77
C LYS A 52 14.73 -1.61 10.92
N ILE A 53 15.43 -1.55 9.79
CA ILE A 53 16.88 -1.29 9.69
C ILE A 53 17.21 0.01 10.43
N LEU A 54 16.55 1.10 10.03
CA LEU A 54 16.63 2.38 10.71
C LEU A 54 15.35 2.57 11.54
N ARG A 55 15.46 2.48 12.87
CA ARG A 55 14.46 3.02 13.80
C ARG A 55 14.96 4.33 14.37
N ARG A 56 14.04 5.29 14.48
CA ARG A 56 14.26 6.54 15.20
C ARG A 56 13.68 6.36 16.60
N PHE A 57 14.50 6.61 17.61
CA PHE A 57 14.08 6.61 19.01
C PHE A 57 13.95 8.08 19.46
N LEU A 58 12.94 8.36 20.26
CA LEU A 58 12.90 9.60 21.05
C LEU A 58 13.53 9.25 22.39
N LEU A 59 14.64 9.89 22.71
CA LEU A 59 15.42 9.65 23.92
C LEU A 59 15.55 10.96 24.68
N TRP A 60 15.67 10.87 26.00
CA TRP A 60 16.04 12.02 26.81
C TRP A 60 17.51 12.39 26.62
N LYS A 61 17.91 13.61 27.00
CA LYS A 61 19.29 14.13 26.75
C LYS A 61 20.41 13.28 27.36
N ASN A 62 20.10 12.53 28.41
CA ASN A 62 21.07 11.74 29.18
C ASN A 62 20.94 10.24 28.89
N GLU A 63 20.13 9.85 27.91
CA GLU A 63 19.92 8.45 27.56
C GLU A 63 20.72 8.08 26.31
N ASP A 64 21.44 6.97 26.41
CA ASP A 64 22.16 6.42 25.28
C ASP A 64 21.22 5.63 24.35
N VAL A 65 21.55 5.66 23.06
CA VAL A 65 20.84 4.85 22.07
C VAL A 65 21.18 3.38 22.30
N ILE A 66 20.16 2.55 22.51
CA ILE A 66 20.34 1.10 22.62
C ILE A 66 20.97 0.56 21.32
N PRO A 67 22.18 -0.04 21.38
CA PRO A 67 22.83 -0.57 20.20
C PRO A 67 22.06 -1.78 19.69
N ARG A 68 21.84 -1.83 18.37
CA ARG A 68 21.19 -2.95 17.70
C ARG A 68 22.13 -3.50 16.65
N HIS A 69 22.67 -4.68 16.92
CA HIS A 69 23.61 -5.34 16.02
C HIS A 69 22.87 -6.29 15.08
N LEU A 70 23.24 -6.24 13.81
CA LEU A 70 22.80 -7.19 12.79
C LEU A 70 23.93 -7.37 11.80
N GLN A 71 24.20 -8.61 11.37
CA GLN A 71 25.28 -8.89 10.43
C GLN A 71 25.03 -8.28 9.04
N SER A 72 23.81 -8.37 8.52
CA SER A 72 23.42 -7.72 7.26
C SER A 72 21.90 -7.55 7.15
N LYS A 73 21.45 -6.63 6.28
CA LYS A 73 20.02 -6.41 5.99
C LYS A 73 19.29 -7.67 5.51
N SER A 74 19.98 -8.60 4.84
CA SER A 74 19.37 -9.82 4.32
C SER A 74 18.99 -10.82 5.42
N HIS A 75 19.64 -10.76 6.58
CA HIS A 75 19.35 -11.62 7.74
C HIS A 75 18.17 -11.15 8.59
N ILE A 76 17.51 -10.04 8.23
CA ILE A 76 16.27 -9.66 8.91
C ILE A 76 15.17 -10.62 8.46
N THR A 77 14.53 -11.31 9.41
CA THR A 77 13.38 -12.16 9.15
C THR A 77 12.31 -11.39 8.41
N LYS A 78 11.93 -11.91 7.23
CA LYS A 78 10.86 -11.38 6.39
C LYS A 78 9.65 -12.28 6.52
N VAL A 79 8.48 -11.69 6.68
CA VAL A 79 7.20 -12.39 6.67
C VAL A 79 6.42 -11.88 5.47
N MET A 80 5.92 -12.79 4.64
CA MET A 80 5.04 -12.46 3.52
C MET A 80 3.60 -12.39 4.04
N PHE A 81 2.90 -11.34 3.65
CA PHE A 81 1.47 -11.23 3.87
C PHE A 81 0.78 -11.13 2.51
N LEU A 82 -0.20 -12.00 2.30
CA LEU A 82 -1.17 -11.89 1.22
C LEU A 82 -2.40 -11.20 1.79
N CYS A 83 -2.84 -10.10 1.17
CA CYS A 83 -4.02 -9.36 1.61
C CYS A 83 -5.00 -9.19 0.45
N ALA A 84 -6.27 -9.44 0.72
CA ALA A 84 -7.37 -9.18 -0.20
C ALA A 84 -8.26 -8.06 0.38
N VAL A 85 -8.45 -6.99 -0.38
CA VAL A 85 -9.25 -5.83 0.02
C VAL A 85 -10.38 -5.62 -0.99
N ALA A 86 -11.58 -5.45 -0.48
CA ALA A 86 -12.77 -5.11 -1.26
C ALA A 86 -13.46 -3.88 -0.66
N THR A 87 -14.03 -3.04 -1.52
CA THR A 87 -14.80 -1.87 -1.09
C THR A 87 -16.14 -2.32 -0.55
N ALA A 88 -16.39 -2.07 0.74
CA ALA A 88 -17.67 -2.38 1.37
C ALA A 88 -18.77 -1.48 0.78
N LYS A 89 -19.86 -2.08 0.30
CA LYS A 89 -21.07 -1.32 -0.04
C LYS A 89 -21.67 -0.78 1.25
N ARG A 90 -21.66 0.53 1.44
CA ARG A 90 -22.44 1.16 2.51
C ARG A 90 -23.91 0.98 2.18
N LEU A 91 -24.56 -0.04 2.75
CA LEU A 91 -26.01 -0.13 2.77
C LEU A 91 -26.52 1.15 3.42
N GLY A 92 -27.26 1.96 2.64
CA GLY A 92 -27.92 3.15 3.17
C GLY A 92 -28.79 2.78 4.37
N ARG A 93 -29.00 3.73 5.29
CA ARG A 93 -29.76 3.51 6.54
C ARG A 93 -31.16 2.88 6.33
N SER A 94 -31.72 2.91 5.11
CA SER A 94 -32.99 2.26 4.76
C SER A 94 -32.97 0.73 4.67
N ALA A 95 -31.81 0.06 4.59
CA ALA A 95 -31.78 -1.40 4.44
C ALA A 95 -32.05 -2.18 5.74
N ARG A 96 -32.27 -1.47 6.86
CA ARG A 96 -32.58 -2.10 8.15
C ARG A 96 -34.05 -2.51 8.31
N LEU A 97 -34.91 -2.21 7.31
CA LEU A 97 -36.36 -2.45 7.36
C LEU A 97 -36.86 -3.57 6.42
N LEU A 98 -35.97 -4.38 5.85
CA LEU A 98 -36.37 -5.50 4.97
C LEU A 98 -35.75 -6.82 5.44
N GLY A 99 -36.09 -7.21 6.66
CA GLY A 99 -35.62 -8.44 7.28
C GLY A 99 -36.60 -9.02 8.30
N ASP A 100 -37.91 -8.82 8.07
CA ASP A 100 -38.99 -9.56 8.73
C ASP A 100 -40.14 -9.69 7.72
N ARG A 101 -40.21 -10.85 7.06
CA ARG A 101 -41.42 -11.46 6.50
C ARG A 101 -41.13 -12.91 6.15
#